data_AF-W7LTR2-F1
#
_entry.id   AF-W7LTR2-F1
#
_cell.length_a   1.000
_cell.length_b   1.000
_cell.length_c   1.000
_cell.angle_alpha   90.00
_cell.angle_beta   90.00
_cell.angle_gamma   90.00
#
_symmetry.space_group_name_H-M   'P 1'
#
loop_
_entity.id
_entity.type
_entity.pdbx_description
1 polymer ?
#
loop_
_entity_poly.entity_id
_entity_poly.type
_entity_poly.pdbx_seq_one_letter_code
_entity_poly.pdbx_strand_id
1 'polypeptide(L)' 'MYNGDMNNAMEKGLIMGHEAIGIVEDVGSDVKSLSVGDKVIILPVIACCDCFYCKKKECSLGDKTNPPK' A
#
# COMPACT_ATOMS: atom_id res chain seq x y z
N MET A 1 -11.39 19.74 6.40
CA MET A 1 -10.19 19.13 5.77
C MET A 1 -9.32 20.11 4.96
N TYR A 2 -9.64 21.42 4.88
CA TYR A 2 -8.79 22.43 4.20
C TYR A 2 -8.39 23.61 5.12
N ASN A 3 -8.47 23.42 6.45
CA ASN A 3 -8.16 24.46 7.44
C ASN A 3 -6.88 24.16 8.27
N GLY A 4 -5.91 23.43 7.69
CA GLY A 4 -4.65 23.12 8.37
C GLY A 4 -4.70 21.97 9.38
N ASP A 5 -5.84 21.26 9.49
CA ASP A 5 -6.03 20.12 10.40
C ASP A 5 -5.03 18.97 10.15
N MET A 6 -4.45 18.88 8.95
CA MET A 6 -3.43 17.86 8.64
C MET A 6 -2.11 18.09 9.38
N ASN A 7 -1.81 19.31 9.85
CA ASN A 7 -0.53 19.59 10.52
C ASN A 7 -0.36 18.78 11.82
N ASN A 8 -1.47 18.40 12.46
CA ASN A 8 -1.44 17.55 13.66
C ASN A 8 -1.51 16.05 13.33
N ALA A 9 -1.93 15.68 12.12
CA ALA A 9 -2.06 14.29 11.67
C ALA A 9 -0.81 13.77 10.95
N MET A 10 0.11 14.65 10.59
CA MET A 10 1.25 14.35 9.72
C MET A 10 2.57 14.57 10.48
N GLU A 11 3.37 13.53 10.57
CA GLU A 11 4.71 13.63 11.14
C GLU A 11 5.68 14.26 10.14
N LYS A 12 6.56 15.14 10.64
CA LYS A 12 7.57 15.78 9.80
C LYS A 12 8.52 14.72 9.23
N GLY A 13 8.68 14.73 7.91
CA GLY A 13 9.53 13.77 7.19
C GLY A 13 8.77 12.57 6.61
N LEU A 14 7.44 12.50 6.81
CA LEU A 14 6.63 11.49 6.14
C LEU A 14 6.60 11.72 4.62
N ILE A 15 6.89 10.67 3.85
CA ILE A 15 6.72 10.68 2.40
C ILE A 15 5.24 10.54 2.08
N MET A 16 4.71 11.49 1.31
CA MET A 16 3.30 11.53 0.93
C MET A 16 2.99 10.67 -0.30
N GLY A 17 1.72 10.33 -0.43
CA GLY A 17 1.18 9.61 -1.59
C GLY A 17 0.86 8.16 -1.26
N HIS A 18 -0.39 7.77 -1.49
CA HIS A 18 -0.86 6.40 -1.33
C HIS A 18 -1.51 5.85 -2.61
N GLU A 19 -1.51 6.65 -3.68
CA GLU A 19 -2.04 6.32 -5.01
C GLU A 19 -1.07 6.83 -6.07
N ALA A 20 -0.70 5.96 -7.01
CA ALA A 20 0.18 6.29 -8.12
C ALA A 20 0.08 5.26 -9.26
N ILE A 21 0.66 5.60 -10.41
CA ILE A 21 0.91 4.65 -11.51
C ILE A 21 2.40 4.70 -11.87
N GLY A 22 2.96 3.60 -12.37
CA GLY A 22 4.39 3.55 -12.68
C GLY A 22 4.82 2.34 -13.50
N ILE A 23 6.13 2.25 -13.70
CA ILE A 23 6.82 1.11 -14.32
C ILE A 23 7.71 0.47 -13.27
N VAL A 24 7.69 -0.86 -13.18
CA VAL A 24 8.58 -1.61 -12.27
C VAL A 24 10.03 -1.47 -12.74
N GLU A 25 10.89 -0.88 -11.91
CA GLU A 25 12.32 -0.74 -12.23
C GLU A 25 13.16 -1.96 -11.81
N ASP A 26 12.80 -2.61 -10.70
CA ASP A 26 13.50 -3.77 -10.14
C ASP A 26 12.54 -4.63 -9.28
N VAL A 27 12.89 -5.90 -9.04
CA VAL A 27 12.10 -6.83 -8.20
C VAL A 27 12.99 -7.67 -7.28
N GLY A 28 12.52 -7.94 -6.06
CA GLY A 28 13.19 -8.83 -5.11
C GLY A 28 13.13 -10.30 -5.53
N SER A 29 14.05 -11.13 -4.99
CA SER A 29 14.20 -12.56 -5.36
C SER A 29 12.95 -13.41 -5.12
N ASP A 30 12.10 -13.03 -4.17
CA ASP A 30 10.89 -13.79 -3.81
C ASP A 30 9.65 -13.35 -4.61
N VAL A 31 9.75 -12.33 -5.46
CA VAL A 31 8.64 -11.84 -6.29
C VAL A 31 8.41 -12.79 -7.45
N LYS A 32 7.17 -13.30 -7.58
CA LYS A 32 6.79 -14.25 -8.64
C LYS A 32 5.73 -13.70 -9.61
N SER A 33 5.16 -12.55 -9.30
CA SER A 33 3.97 -12.01 -9.97
C SER A 33 4.21 -10.74 -10.78
N LEU A 34 5.41 -10.14 -10.68
CA LEU A 34 5.78 -8.91 -11.38
C LEU A 34 7.15 -9.09 -12.02
N SER A 35 7.37 -8.37 -13.13
CA SER A 35 8.63 -8.29 -13.85
C SER A 35 9.05 -6.84 -14.06
N VAL A 36 10.36 -6.62 -14.22
CA VAL A 36 10.89 -5.31 -14.64
C VAL A 36 10.25 -4.89 -15.96
N GLY A 37 9.78 -3.65 -16.03
CA GLY A 37 9.05 -3.09 -17.17
C GLY A 37 7.53 -3.18 -17.09
N ASP A 38 6.97 -3.90 -16.11
CA ASP A 38 5.51 -3.97 -15.95
C ASP A 38 4.91 -2.61 -15.60
N LYS A 39 3.75 -2.30 -16.19
CA LYS A 39 2.93 -1.14 -15.84
C LYS A 39 2.06 -1.48 -14.63
N VAL A 40 2.17 -0.69 -13.57
CA VAL A 40 1.48 -0.95 -12.29
C VAL A 40 0.68 0.25 -11.80
N ILE A 41 -0.36 -0.04 -11.01
CA ILE A 41 -1.12 0.93 -10.23
C ILE A 41 -0.87 0.62 -8.75
N ILE A 42 -0.57 1.64 -7.97
CA ILE A 42 -0.39 1.58 -6.52
C ILE A 42 -1.70 2.06 -5.88
N LEU A 43 -2.25 1.22 -5.00
CA LEU A 43 -3.48 1.48 -4.25
C LEU A 43 -3.15 1.65 -2.75
N PRO A 44 -3.98 2.36 -1.97
CA PRO A 44 -3.75 2.54 -0.54
C PRO A 44 -3.87 1.25 0.28
N VAL A 45 -4.43 0.19 -0.31
CA VAL A 45 -4.66 -1.10 0.36
C VAL A 45 -3.45 -2.00 0.16
N ILE A 46 -2.75 -2.30 1.25
CA ILE A 46 -1.67 -3.30 1.27
C ILE A 46 -2.29 -4.65 1.66
N ALA A 47 -2.46 -5.56 0.69
CA ALA A 47 -3.03 -6.88 0.93
C ALA A 47 -1.94 -7.93 1.27
N CYS A 48 -2.09 -8.65 2.38
CA CYS A 48 -1.19 -9.77 2.75
C CYS A 48 -1.52 -11.09 2.04
N CYS A 49 -2.70 -11.19 1.44
CA CYS A 49 -3.18 -12.37 0.71
C CYS A 49 -3.32 -13.68 1.52
N ASP A 50 -3.16 -13.66 2.85
CA ASP A 50 -3.17 -14.88 3.68
C ASP A 50 -4.06 -14.80 4.95
N CYS A 51 -4.53 -13.61 5.34
CA CYS A 51 -5.43 -13.42 6.49
C CYS A 51 -6.88 -13.84 6.18
N PHE A 52 -7.73 -13.89 7.21
CA PHE A 52 -9.15 -14.26 7.10
C PHE A 52 -9.88 -13.41 6.03
N TYR A 53 -9.72 -12.09 6.10
CA TYR A 53 -10.37 -11.15 5.18
C TYR A 53 -9.83 -11.27 3.75
N CYS A 54 -8.51 -11.35 3.57
CA CYS A 54 -7.91 -11.54 2.25
C CYS A 54 -8.37 -12.83 1.56
N LYS A 55 -8.51 -13.94 2.31
CA LYS A 55 -9.06 -15.21 1.78
C LYS A 55 -10.51 -15.07 1.32
N LYS A 56 -11.28 -14.16 1.93
CA LYS A 56 -12.64 -13.77 1.52
C LYS A 56 -12.69 -12.68 0.45
N LYS A 57 -11.54 -12.25 -0.07
CA LYS A 57 -11.38 -11.11 -1.01
C LYS A 57 -11.79 -9.76 -0.42
N GLU A 58 -11.82 -9.64 0.89
CA GLU A 58 -12.12 -8.42 1.64
C GLU A 58 -10.81 -7.70 2.01
N CYS A 59 -9.92 -7.46 1.03
CA CYS A 59 -8.55 -7.00 1.29
C CYS A 59 -8.44 -5.62 1.96
N SER A 60 -9.49 -4.79 1.89
CA SER A 60 -9.57 -3.51 2.59
C SER A 60 -9.67 -3.66 4.12
N LEU A 61 -9.99 -4.85 4.62
CA LEU A 61 -10.08 -5.19 6.04
C LEU A 61 -8.88 -6.03 6.51
N GLY A 62 -7.75 -6.03 5.78
CA GLY A 62 -6.61 -6.87 6.10
C GLY A 62 -5.96 -6.55 7.45
N ASP A 63 -5.70 -7.58 8.28
CA ASP A 63 -5.25 -7.39 9.67
C ASP A 63 -3.73 -7.34 9.86
N LYS A 64 -2.95 -7.71 8.84
CA LYS A 64 -1.50 -7.95 9.01
C LYS A 64 -0.61 -6.78 8.61
N THR A 65 -1.05 -6.00 7.63
CA THR A 65 -0.22 -4.98 6.97
C THR A 65 -0.36 -3.61 7.60
N ASN A 66 -1.43 -3.40 8.38
CA ASN A 66 -1.66 -2.19 9.17
C ASN A 66 -2.20 -2.58 10.56
N PRO A 67 -1.34 -3.12 11.46
CA PRO A 67 -1.76 -3.51 12.79
C PRO A 67 -2.23 -2.30 13.61
N PRO A 68 -3.15 -2.47 14.57
CA PRO A 68 -3.49 -1.42 15.52
C PRO A 68 -2.23 -0.99 16.28
N LYS A 69 -2.12 0.32 16.55
CA LYS A 69 -1.07 0.87 17.41
C LYS A 69 -1.23 0.41 18.86
#